data_AF-A0A4P7UDS1-F1
#
_entry.id   AF-A0A4P7UDS1-F1
#
_cell.length_a   1.000
_cell.length_b   1.000
_cell.length_c   1.000
_cell.angle_alpha   90.00
_cell.angle_beta   90.00
_cell.angle_gamma   90.00
#
_symmetry.space_group_name_H-M   'P 1'
#
loop_
_entity.id
_entity.type
_entity.pdbx_description
1 polymer ?
#
loop_
_entity_poly.entity_id
_entity_poly.type
_entity_poly.pdbx_seq_one_letter_code
_entity_poly.pdbx_strand_id
1 'polypeptide(L)'
;MEVTGDQVYVYGTSTPGGDYVFGYSLHVARTTVDDYLDESSWEYFDGRSWVRDPTQVADLIPAATGVSRVLSVFEQDGSWYAVSKQYEFIGTEMVIWKADSPTGPFVSTGPVAEIPSGQEVFQYMPLAHPDLLPRKGTVVVSWSVNAMDLEVVEQNPRLYRPRFRRVTLP
;
A
#
# COMPACT_ATOMS: atom_id res chain seq x y z
N MET A 1 8.82 -2.23 -1.94
CA MET A 1 9.95 -1.63 -2.67
C MET A 1 9.72 -1.93 -4.14
N GLU A 2 10.13 -1.03 -5.04
CA GLU A 2 10.02 -1.20 -6.49
C GLU A 2 11.35 -0.83 -7.13
N VAL A 3 11.77 -1.57 -8.17
CA VAL A 3 13.06 -1.35 -8.84
C VAL A 3 12.84 -0.81 -10.24
N THR A 4 13.50 0.28 -10.60
CA THR A 4 13.47 0.86 -11.95
C THR A 4 14.88 1.25 -12.38
N GLY A 5 15.45 0.53 -13.33
CA GLY A 5 16.86 0.69 -13.69
C GLY A 5 17.76 0.29 -12.51
N ASP A 6 18.63 1.20 -12.05
CA ASP A 6 19.49 1.01 -10.89
C ASP A 6 18.86 1.50 -9.56
N GLN A 7 17.71 2.18 -9.64
CA GLN A 7 17.05 2.78 -8.50
C GLN A 7 16.12 1.79 -7.81
N VAL A 8 16.15 1.79 -6.48
CA VAL A 8 15.20 1.10 -5.60
C VAL A 8 14.36 2.15 -4.89
N TYR A 9 13.06 2.15 -5.14
CA TYR A 9 12.10 2.98 -4.44
C TYR A 9 11.55 2.23 -3.22
N VAL A 10 11.70 2.84 -2.04
CA VAL A 10 11.25 2.30 -0.77
C VAL A 10 10.08 3.13 -0.27
N TYR A 11 8.91 2.50 -0.22
CA TYR A 11 7.68 3.12 0.25
C TYR A 11 7.46 2.83 1.73
N GLY A 12 7.14 3.88 2.48
CA GLY A 12 6.89 3.81 3.92
C GLY A 12 5.61 4.56 4.29
N THR A 13 5.06 4.22 5.45
CA THR A 13 3.85 4.87 5.96
C THR A 13 4.09 5.51 7.31
N SER A 14 3.44 6.65 7.56
CA SER A 14 3.44 7.31 8.87
C SER A 14 2.04 7.78 9.22
N THR A 15 1.77 8.07 10.49
CA THR A 15 0.49 8.68 10.90
C THR A 15 0.79 9.91 11.74
N PRO A 16 0.11 11.05 11.47
CA PRO A 16 0.31 12.28 12.24
C PRO A 16 -0.32 12.20 13.65
N GLY A 17 -1.11 11.15 13.97
CA GLY A 17 -1.67 10.91 15.30
C GLY A 17 -2.77 11.90 15.73
N GLY A 18 -3.46 12.54 14.79
CA GLY A 18 -4.53 13.51 15.06
C GLY A 18 -5.91 12.88 15.24
N ASP A 19 -6.79 13.59 15.96
CA ASP A 19 -8.18 13.19 16.13
C ASP A 19 -8.88 13.00 14.78
N TYR A 20 -9.64 11.91 14.65
CA TYR A 20 -10.42 11.57 13.45
C TYR A 20 -9.59 11.35 12.16
N VAL A 21 -8.26 11.21 12.25
CA VAL A 21 -7.40 10.79 11.14
C VAL A 21 -7.06 9.31 11.30
N PHE A 22 -7.71 8.47 10.50
CA PHE A 22 -7.61 7.02 10.63
C PHE A 22 -6.66 6.35 9.64
N GLY A 23 -6.31 7.05 8.55
CA GLY A 23 -5.36 6.58 7.56
C GLY A 23 -3.91 6.86 7.95
N TYR A 24 -3.01 6.32 7.14
CA TYR A 24 -1.59 6.61 7.17
C TYR A 24 -1.19 7.39 5.91
N SER A 25 -0.25 8.33 6.07
CA SER A 25 0.41 9.00 4.95
C SER A 25 1.34 8.02 4.24
N LEU A 26 1.44 8.12 2.91
CA LEU A 26 2.42 7.41 2.09
C LEU A 26 3.62 8.31 1.80
N HIS A 27 4.81 7.76 1.90
CA HIS A 27 6.08 8.42 1.62
C HIS A 27 6.95 7.57 0.71
N VAL A 28 7.98 8.18 0.11
CA VAL A 28 8.98 7.45 -0.67
C VAL A 28 10.39 7.92 -0.33
N ALA A 29 11.27 6.94 -0.18
CA ALA A 29 12.71 7.09 -0.26
C ALA A 29 13.23 6.36 -1.51
N ARG A 30 14.45 6.67 -1.94
CA ARG A 30 15.17 5.92 -2.95
C ARG A 30 16.59 5.61 -2.51
N THR A 31 17.14 4.56 -3.08
CA THR A 31 18.53 4.11 -2.96
C THR A 31 18.89 3.35 -4.26
N THR A 32 20.06 2.74 -4.32
CA THR A 32 20.48 1.90 -5.45
C THR A 32 20.35 0.43 -5.12
N VAL A 33 20.34 -0.43 -6.13
CA VAL A 33 20.36 -1.89 -5.95
C VAL A 33 21.60 -2.41 -5.21
N ASP A 34 22.71 -1.67 -5.24
CA ASP A 34 23.95 -2.04 -4.56
C ASP A 34 23.99 -1.55 -3.10
N ASP A 35 23.30 -0.45 -2.79
CA ASP A 35 23.39 0.24 -1.49
C ASP A 35 22.12 0.12 -0.62
N TYR A 36 21.09 -0.62 -1.06
CA TYR A 36 19.78 -0.59 -0.39
C TYR A 36 19.76 -1.03 1.08
N LEU A 37 20.79 -1.77 1.53
CA LEU A 37 20.96 -2.16 2.94
C LEU A 37 21.65 -1.08 3.79
N ASP A 38 22.28 -0.09 3.18
CA ASP A 38 22.90 1.05 3.85
C ASP A 38 21.91 2.22 3.88
N GLU A 39 21.22 2.40 5.01
CA GLU A 39 20.27 3.50 5.22
C GLU A 39 20.91 4.89 5.06
N SER A 40 22.23 5.02 5.23
CA SER A 40 22.92 6.31 5.05
C SER A 40 22.97 6.75 3.59
N SER A 41 22.81 5.80 2.65
CA SER A 41 22.73 6.04 1.20
C SER A 41 21.37 6.61 0.77
N TRP A 42 20.33 6.49 1.60
CA TRP A 42 18.96 6.76 1.20
C TRP A 42 18.69 8.25 1.03
N GLU A 43 17.88 8.57 0.03
CA GLU A 43 17.36 9.91 -0.21
C GLU A 43 15.83 9.89 -0.11
N TYR A 44 15.25 10.89 0.53
CA TYR A 44 13.82 11.02 0.81
C TYR A 44 13.24 12.10 -0.10
N PHE A 45 12.05 11.86 -0.65
CA PHE A 45 11.40 12.85 -1.50
C PHE A 45 10.69 13.90 -0.64
N ASP A 46 11.09 15.17 -0.75
CA ASP A 46 10.54 16.29 0.02
C ASP A 46 9.31 16.94 -0.64
N GLY A 47 8.80 16.35 -1.73
CA GLY A 47 7.72 16.90 -2.56
C GLY A 47 8.23 17.66 -3.80
N ARG A 48 9.54 17.93 -3.89
CA ARG A 48 10.17 18.65 -5.00
C ARG A 48 11.48 18.02 -5.45
N SER A 49 12.28 17.52 -4.51
CA SER A 49 13.64 17.03 -4.70
C SER A 49 13.95 15.87 -3.74
N TRP A 50 15.09 15.22 -3.98
CA TRP A 50 15.61 14.16 -3.14
C TRP A 50 16.60 14.74 -2.13
N VAL A 51 16.34 14.51 -0.84
CA VAL A 51 17.13 15.05 0.28
C VAL A 51 17.59 13.93 1.21
N ARG A 52 18.71 14.13 1.93
CA ARG A 52 19.24 13.12 2.87
C ARG A 52 18.58 13.12 4.23
N ASP A 53 17.87 14.19 4.57
CA ASP A 53 17.21 14.35 5.86
C ASP A 53 15.80 13.70 5.82
N PRO A 54 15.57 12.59 6.55
CA PRO A 54 14.27 11.91 6.56
C PRO A 54 13.14 12.75 7.14
N THR A 55 13.44 13.79 7.94
CA THR A 55 12.41 14.62 8.57
C THR A 55 11.70 15.56 7.58
N GLN A 56 12.26 15.72 6.39
CA GLN A 56 11.71 16.55 5.32
C GLN A 56 10.82 15.76 4.34
N VAL A 57 10.62 14.46 4.57
CA VAL A 57 9.84 13.61 3.66
C VAL A 57 8.39 14.11 3.54
N ALA A 58 7.90 14.21 2.31
CA ALA A 58 6.55 14.68 2.02
C ALA A 58 5.53 13.54 1.94
N ASP A 59 4.27 13.89 2.16
CA ASP A 59 3.11 13.02 1.94
C ASP A 59 2.83 12.90 0.44
N LEU A 60 3.00 11.70 -0.12
CA LEU A 60 2.54 11.35 -1.46
C LEU A 60 1.03 11.06 -1.50
N ILE A 61 0.52 10.45 -0.43
CA ILE A 61 -0.90 10.29 -0.14
C ILE A 61 -1.09 10.78 1.30
N PRO A 62 -1.92 11.80 1.58
CA PRO A 62 -2.12 12.30 2.94
C PRO A 62 -2.92 11.33 3.81
N ALA A 63 -2.59 11.25 5.11
CA ALA A 63 -3.29 10.40 6.09
C ALA A 63 -4.81 10.65 6.17
N ALA A 64 -5.26 11.88 5.88
CA ALA A 64 -6.67 12.27 5.91
C ALA A 64 -7.55 11.45 4.96
N THR A 65 -7.00 10.90 3.87
CA THR A 65 -7.66 9.98 2.94
C THR A 65 -6.79 8.75 2.67
N GLY A 66 -5.93 8.45 3.64
CA GLY A 66 -4.70 7.68 3.46
C GLY A 66 -4.87 6.17 3.43
N VAL A 67 -3.72 5.53 3.40
CA VAL A 67 -3.55 4.09 3.26
C VAL A 67 -3.60 3.37 4.61
N SER A 68 -3.47 2.05 4.58
CA SER A 68 -3.13 1.21 5.71
C SER A 68 -1.62 1.19 5.90
N ARG A 69 -1.17 0.76 7.07
CA ARG A 69 0.24 0.66 7.43
C ARG A 69 1.03 -0.21 6.46
N VAL A 70 0.40 -1.27 5.96
CA VAL A 70 0.95 -2.15 4.93
C VAL A 70 0.17 -1.95 3.64
N LEU A 71 0.91 -1.79 2.55
CA LEU A 71 0.38 -1.60 1.20
C LEU A 71 1.34 -2.20 0.16
N SER A 72 0.90 -2.21 -1.09
CA SER A 72 1.76 -2.45 -2.25
C SER A 72 1.87 -1.18 -3.09
N VAL A 73 3.08 -0.89 -3.56
CA VAL A 73 3.32 0.05 -4.67
C VAL A 73 4.11 -0.68 -5.74
N PHE A 74 3.69 -0.55 -7.00
CA PHE A 74 4.31 -1.23 -8.14
C PHE A 74 4.14 -0.41 -9.42
N GLU A 75 5.01 -0.67 -10.40
CA GLU A 75 4.92 -0.12 -11.75
C GLU A 75 4.31 -1.15 -12.71
N GLN A 76 3.46 -0.71 -13.62
CA GLN A 76 2.98 -1.53 -14.72
C GLN A 76 2.63 -0.67 -15.93
N ASP A 77 3.18 -1.03 -17.09
CA ASP A 77 2.90 -0.40 -18.39
C ASP A 77 3.13 1.14 -18.41
N GLY A 78 4.13 1.62 -17.68
CA GLY A 78 4.50 3.03 -17.52
C GLY A 78 3.71 3.80 -16.45
N SER A 79 2.79 3.13 -15.73
CA SER A 79 1.99 3.72 -14.66
C SER A 79 2.37 3.15 -13.29
N TRP A 80 2.30 3.99 -12.26
CA TRP A 80 2.55 3.62 -10.87
C TRP A 80 1.25 3.47 -10.11
N TYR A 81 1.14 2.41 -9.32
CA TYR A 81 -0.06 2.07 -8.58
C TYR A 81 0.27 1.80 -7.13
N ALA A 82 -0.47 2.44 -6.22
CA ALA A 82 -0.53 2.06 -4.81
C ALA A 82 -1.86 1.34 -4.54
N VAL A 83 -1.82 0.18 -3.89
CA VAL A 83 -3.00 -0.61 -3.51
C VAL A 83 -3.02 -0.76 -2.00
N SER A 84 -4.11 -0.33 -1.38
CA SER A 84 -4.29 -0.39 0.06
C SER A 84 -5.77 -0.42 0.44
N LYS A 85 -6.06 -0.73 1.70
CA LYS A 85 -7.33 -0.41 2.34
C LYS A 85 -7.30 1.05 2.78
N GLN A 86 -8.30 1.84 2.40
CA GLN A 86 -8.39 3.25 2.77
C GLN A 86 -8.86 3.36 4.24
N TYR A 87 -8.31 4.30 5.01
CA TYR A 87 -8.66 4.52 6.43
C TYR A 87 -8.34 3.35 7.38
N GLU A 88 -7.40 2.48 7.00
CA GLU A 88 -6.92 1.38 7.84
C GLU A 88 -8.07 0.53 8.43
N PHE A 89 -8.13 0.42 9.76
CA PHE A 89 -9.00 -0.50 10.46
C PHE A 89 -10.47 -0.14 10.30
N ILE A 90 -10.80 1.16 10.31
CA ILE A 90 -12.20 1.63 10.23
C ILE A 90 -12.75 1.56 8.80
N GLY A 91 -11.86 1.54 7.81
CA GLY A 91 -12.26 1.49 6.41
C GLY A 91 -12.89 0.16 6.05
N THR A 92 -13.58 0.15 4.92
CA THR A 92 -14.12 -1.07 4.32
C THR A 92 -13.66 -1.24 2.88
N GLU A 93 -12.96 -0.26 2.31
CA GLU A 93 -12.71 -0.18 0.87
C GLU A 93 -11.25 -0.48 0.54
N MET A 94 -11.04 -1.41 -0.38
CA MET A 94 -9.79 -1.57 -1.12
C MET A 94 -9.77 -0.53 -2.24
N VAL A 95 -8.75 0.32 -2.25
CA VAL A 95 -8.61 1.45 -3.17
C VAL A 95 -7.29 1.34 -3.92
N ILE A 96 -7.30 1.83 -5.16
CA ILE A 96 -6.09 2.01 -5.98
C ILE A 96 -5.85 3.51 -6.12
N TRP A 97 -4.60 3.93 -5.92
CA TRP A 97 -4.12 5.25 -6.29
C TRP A 97 -3.18 5.10 -7.48
N LYS A 98 -3.38 5.92 -8.52
CA LYS A 98 -2.56 5.92 -9.73
C LYS A 98 -1.67 7.17 -9.78
N ALA A 99 -0.46 7.00 -10.29
CA ALA A 99 0.51 8.06 -10.56
C ALA A 99 1.25 7.80 -11.88
N ASP A 100 1.81 8.86 -12.46
CA ASP A 100 2.66 8.75 -13.66
C ASP A 100 4.15 8.58 -13.31
N SER A 101 4.50 8.60 -12.02
CA SER A 101 5.88 8.54 -11.54
C SER A 101 5.96 7.90 -10.14
N PRO A 102 7.15 7.40 -9.71
CA PRO A 102 7.33 6.82 -8.39
C PRO A 102 7.06 7.81 -7.24
N THR A 103 7.16 9.12 -7.51
CA THR A 103 6.94 10.20 -6.55
C THR A 103 5.53 10.79 -6.64
N GLY A 104 4.61 10.17 -7.38
CA GLY A 104 3.26 10.68 -7.54
C GLY A 104 3.11 11.71 -8.68
N PRO A 105 2.07 12.55 -8.64
CA PRO A 105 1.02 12.58 -7.62
C PRO A 105 0.16 11.30 -7.66
N PHE A 106 -0.09 10.71 -6.49
CA PHE A 106 -0.95 9.53 -6.37
C PHE A 106 -2.41 9.95 -6.20
N VAL A 107 -3.25 9.64 -7.19
CA VAL A 107 -4.67 10.02 -7.22
C VAL A 107 -5.53 8.79 -7.03
N SER A 108 -6.43 8.82 -6.05
CA SER A 108 -7.39 7.73 -5.82
C SER A 108 -8.31 7.56 -7.03
N THR A 109 -8.53 6.31 -7.43
CA THR A 109 -9.45 5.96 -8.51
C THR A 109 -10.78 5.40 -7.99
N GLY A 110 -11.02 5.51 -6.68
CA GLY A 110 -12.18 4.95 -6.00
C GLY A 110 -12.02 3.47 -5.60
N PRO A 111 -13.04 2.90 -4.93
CA PRO A 111 -13.01 1.53 -4.43
C PRO A 111 -13.06 0.50 -5.57
N VAL A 112 -12.20 -0.51 -5.49
CA VAL A 112 -12.18 -1.66 -6.43
C VAL A 112 -12.75 -2.94 -5.82
N ALA A 113 -12.83 -3.00 -4.48
CA ALA A 113 -13.46 -4.08 -3.73
C ALA A 113 -13.78 -3.63 -2.31
N GLU A 114 -14.71 -4.33 -1.65
CA GLU A 114 -14.93 -4.20 -0.22
C GLU A 114 -14.19 -5.30 0.55
N ILE A 115 -13.48 -4.90 1.60
CA ILE A 115 -12.74 -5.71 2.57
C ILE A 115 -13.02 -5.23 4.01
N PRO A 116 -14.28 -5.32 4.47
CA PRO A 116 -14.68 -4.79 5.76
C PRO A 116 -14.02 -5.53 6.93
N SER A 117 -13.75 -4.77 8.00
CA SER A 117 -13.46 -5.33 9.33
C SER A 117 -14.75 -5.38 10.14
N GLY A 118 -15.24 -6.57 10.44
CA GLY A 118 -16.39 -6.81 11.33
C GLY A 118 -15.96 -7.03 12.78
N GLN A 119 -16.94 -7.24 13.66
CA GLN A 119 -16.69 -7.50 15.09
C GLN A 119 -16.04 -8.85 15.35
N GLU A 120 -16.44 -9.88 14.61
CA GLU A 120 -15.95 -11.25 14.79
C GLU A 120 -14.84 -11.60 13.80
N VAL A 121 -14.96 -11.12 12.56
CA VAL A 121 -14.03 -11.40 11.44
C VAL A 121 -13.57 -10.10 10.83
N PHE A 122 -12.26 -9.96 10.65
CA PHE A 122 -11.64 -8.77 10.08
C PHE A 122 -10.82 -9.07 8.83
N GLN A 123 -10.82 -8.11 7.91
CA GLN A 123 -10.13 -8.18 6.62
C GLN A 123 -9.19 -7.00 6.47
N TYR A 124 -7.94 -7.29 6.11
CA TYR A 124 -6.84 -6.34 6.21
C TYR A 124 -5.68 -6.71 5.27
N MET A 125 -4.71 -5.79 5.14
CA MET A 125 -3.49 -5.97 4.35
C MET A 125 -3.76 -6.44 2.91
N PRO A 126 -4.49 -5.67 2.09
CA PRO A 126 -4.54 -5.95 0.67
C PRO A 126 -3.15 -5.73 0.05
N LEU A 127 -2.62 -6.75 -0.62
CA LEU A 127 -1.31 -6.77 -1.27
C LEU A 127 -1.47 -7.15 -2.74
N ALA A 128 -0.90 -6.33 -3.61
CA ALA A 128 -0.89 -6.57 -5.05
C ALA A 128 0.25 -7.52 -5.44
N HIS A 129 -0.01 -8.35 -6.46
CA HIS A 129 0.92 -9.34 -7.01
C HIS A 129 1.02 -9.13 -8.52
N PRO A 130 1.79 -8.14 -9.00
CA PRO A 130 1.88 -7.81 -10.43
C PRO A 130 2.38 -8.99 -11.29
N ASP A 131 3.29 -9.80 -10.75
CA ASP A 131 3.87 -10.96 -11.45
C ASP A 131 3.02 -12.23 -11.37
N LEU A 132 1.96 -12.24 -10.55
CA LEU A 132 1.13 -13.42 -10.36
C LEU A 132 -0.03 -13.46 -11.37
N LEU A 133 0.01 -14.41 -12.29
CA LEU A 133 -1.01 -14.59 -13.34
C LEU A 133 -1.25 -13.29 -14.14
N PRO A 134 -0.19 -12.74 -14.77
CA PRO A 134 -0.21 -11.41 -15.36
C PRO A 134 -1.25 -11.32 -16.48
N ARG A 135 -2.02 -10.23 -16.46
CA ARG A 135 -2.98 -9.87 -17.52
C ARG A 135 -3.02 -8.36 -17.63
N LYS A 136 -2.80 -7.85 -18.84
CA LYS A 136 -2.76 -6.43 -19.15
C LYS A 136 -3.97 -5.69 -18.54
N GLY A 137 -3.70 -4.55 -17.89
CA GLY A 137 -4.72 -3.71 -17.27
C GLY A 137 -5.40 -4.34 -16.03
N THR A 138 -4.80 -5.37 -15.42
CA THR A 138 -5.30 -5.97 -14.19
C THR A 138 -4.16 -6.38 -13.27
N VAL A 139 -4.46 -6.53 -11.98
CA VAL A 139 -3.54 -7.12 -11.00
C VAL A 139 -4.28 -8.12 -10.11
N VAL A 140 -3.59 -9.14 -9.62
CA VAL A 140 -4.12 -10.02 -8.57
C VAL A 140 -3.82 -9.38 -7.23
N VAL A 141 -4.83 -9.19 -6.39
CA VAL A 141 -4.70 -8.70 -5.02
C VAL A 141 -5.09 -9.79 -4.06
N SER A 142 -4.28 -10.02 -3.03
CA SER A 142 -4.62 -10.86 -1.88
C SER A 142 -4.95 -10.00 -0.67
N TRP A 143 -5.79 -10.46 0.25
CA TRP A 143 -5.92 -9.84 1.57
C TRP A 143 -6.10 -10.91 2.64
N SER A 144 -5.72 -10.55 3.86
CA SER A 144 -5.83 -11.42 5.02
C SER A 144 -7.25 -11.42 5.57
N VAL A 145 -7.68 -12.58 6.07
CA VAL A 145 -8.92 -12.75 6.82
C VAL A 145 -8.56 -13.39 8.15
N ASN A 146 -9.04 -12.82 9.24
CA ASN A 146 -8.80 -13.33 10.58
C ASN A 146 -10.04 -13.15 11.46
N ALA A 147 -10.10 -13.88 12.57
CA ALA A 147 -11.14 -13.74 13.59
C ALA A 147 -10.54 -13.24 14.91
N MET A 148 -11.37 -12.56 15.71
CA MET A 148 -10.94 -12.06 17.02
C MET A 148 -10.72 -13.20 18.01
N ASP A 149 -11.60 -14.20 17.96
CA ASP A 149 -11.57 -15.37 18.83
C ASP A 149 -11.01 -16.60 18.11
N LEU A 150 -10.08 -17.28 18.77
CA LEU A 150 -9.47 -18.50 18.26
C LEU A 150 -10.51 -19.60 18.00
N GLU A 151 -11.54 -19.68 18.84
CA GLU A 151 -12.62 -20.68 18.72
C GLU A 151 -13.35 -20.57 17.36
N VAL A 152 -13.53 -19.35 16.83
CA VAL A 152 -14.11 -19.13 15.50
C VAL A 152 -13.25 -19.76 14.40
N VAL A 153 -11.92 -19.66 14.55
CA VAL A 153 -10.97 -20.30 13.62
C VAL A 153 -10.94 -21.81 13.80
N GLU A 154 -11.03 -22.31 15.03
CA GLU A 154 -11.08 -23.76 15.31
C GLU A 154 -12.34 -24.42 14.72
N GLN A 155 -13.50 -23.76 14.86
CA GLN A 155 -14.76 -24.22 14.29
C GLN A 155 -14.80 -24.09 12.76
N ASN A 156 -14.05 -23.14 12.19
CA ASN A 156 -13.90 -22.96 10.75
C ASN A 156 -12.46 -22.68 10.30
N PRO A 157 -11.59 -23.70 10.19
CA PRO A 157 -10.17 -23.51 9.86
C PRO A 157 -9.91 -22.98 8.43
N ARG A 158 -10.95 -22.90 7.59
CA ARG A 158 -10.84 -22.30 6.25
C ARG A 158 -10.95 -20.76 6.30
N LEU A 159 -11.39 -20.20 7.42
CA LEU A 159 -11.54 -18.76 7.62
C LEU A 159 -10.17 -18.05 7.62
N TYR A 160 -9.17 -18.61 8.30
CA TYR A 160 -7.85 -18.00 8.46
C TYR A 160 -6.94 -18.27 7.25
N ARG A 161 -7.37 -17.81 6.07
CA ARG A 161 -6.64 -17.96 4.81
C ARG A 161 -6.76 -16.67 4.00
N PRO A 162 -5.74 -16.33 3.20
CA PRO A 162 -5.85 -15.19 2.31
C PRO A 162 -6.94 -15.43 1.26
N ARG A 163 -7.67 -14.37 0.94
CA ARG A 163 -8.56 -14.31 -0.22
C ARG A 163 -7.84 -13.61 -1.36
N PHE A 164 -8.20 -13.94 -2.59
CA PHE A 164 -7.61 -13.36 -3.80
C PHE A 164 -8.70 -12.84 -4.72
N ARG A 165 -8.43 -11.73 -5.40
CA ARG A 165 -9.28 -11.18 -6.44
C ARG A 165 -8.42 -10.53 -7.51
N ARG A 166 -8.79 -10.74 -8.77
CA ARG A 166 -8.27 -9.90 -9.86
C ARG A 166 -9.07 -8.61 -9.92
N VAL A 167 -8.36 -7.49 -9.92
CA VAL A 167 -8.95 -6.15 -10.03
C VAL A 167 -8.46 -5.50 -11.32
N THR A 168 -9.31 -4.67 -11.91
CA THR A 168 -8.96 -3.87 -13.09
C THR A 168 -8.13 -2.67 -12.64
N LEU A 169 -7.05 -2.39 -13.36
CA LEU A 169 -6.25 -1.18 -13.19
C LEU A 169 -6.84 -0.05 -14.03
N PRO A 170 -6.92 1.17 -13.48
CA PRO A 170 -7.39 2.37 -14.20
C PRO A 170 -6.34 2.93 -15.18
#